data_AF-A0A177P611-F1
#
_entry.id   AF-A0A177P611-F1
#
_cell.length_a   1.000
_cell.length_b   1.000
_cell.length_c   1.000
_cell.angle_alpha   90.00
_cell.angle_beta   90.00
_cell.angle_gamma   90.00
#
_symmetry.space_group_name_H-M   'P 1'
#
loop_
_entity.id
_entity.type
_entity.pdbx_description
1 polymer ?
#
loop_
_entity_poly.entity_id
_entity_poly.type
_entity_poly.pdbx_seq_one_letter_code
_entity_poly.pdbx_strand_id
1 'polypeptide(L)'
;MSEAPHSADYIHDERFDWWSRDFLRLLKSRAIGDEIVTSLADFGVGEGHWSLGLLDAFVDLREVTGVDREREWCERSAKKYAERAPHIAYRLSPIALSRRM
;
A
#
# COMPACT_ATOMS: atom_id res chain seq x y z
N MET A 1 -25.25 -11.24 8.13
CA MET A 1 -24.44 -10.20 8.78
C MET A 1 -23.08 -10.28 8.11
N SER A 2 -22.63 -9.23 7.43
CA SER A 2 -21.27 -9.22 6.89
C SER A 2 -20.31 -9.19 8.09
N GLU A 3 -19.49 -10.22 8.24
CA GLU A 3 -18.36 -10.14 9.18
C GLU A 3 -17.49 -8.95 8.75
N ALA A 4 -17.15 -8.10 9.71
CA ALA A 4 -16.23 -6.99 9.48
C ALA A 4 -14.90 -7.53 8.92
N PRO A 5 -14.15 -6.72 8.14
CA PRO A 5 -12.86 -7.14 7.65
C PRO A 5 -11.97 -7.65 8.77
N HIS A 6 -11.15 -8.66 8.50
CA HIS A 6 -10.37 -9.37 9.53
C HIS A 6 -9.45 -8.43 10.32
N SER A 7 -8.99 -7.35 9.69
CA SER A 7 -8.07 -6.38 10.26
C SER A 7 -8.74 -5.05 10.67
N ALA A 8 -10.07 -4.99 10.74
CA ALA A 8 -10.82 -3.76 11.03
C ALA A 8 -10.40 -3.10 12.36
N ASP A 9 -10.14 -3.88 13.41
CA ASP A 9 -9.70 -3.36 14.71
C ASP A 9 -8.29 -2.80 14.71
N TYR A 10 -7.53 -3.07 13.65
CA TYR A 10 -6.10 -2.76 13.59
C TYR A 10 -5.81 -1.64 12.61
N ILE A 11 -6.58 -1.47 11.54
CA ILE A 11 -6.31 -0.51 10.47
C ILE A 11 -7.01 0.83 10.77
N HIS A 12 -6.21 1.80 11.25
CA HIS A 12 -6.62 3.16 11.57
C HIS A 12 -5.66 4.18 10.94
N ASP A 13 -6.10 5.42 10.75
CA ASP A 13 -5.32 6.49 10.10
C ASP A 13 -3.98 6.79 10.82
N GLU A 14 -3.90 6.54 12.12
CA GLU A 14 -2.69 6.69 12.95
C GLU A 14 -1.50 5.87 12.42
N ARG A 15 -1.77 4.83 11.61
CA ARG A 15 -0.73 4.03 10.95
C ARG A 15 0.10 4.82 9.95
N PHE A 16 -0.39 5.95 9.45
CA PHE A 16 0.43 6.84 8.63
C PHE A 16 1.58 7.49 9.40
N ASP A 17 1.48 7.53 10.74
CA ASP A 17 2.47 8.16 11.60
C ASP A 17 3.39 7.16 12.32
N TRP A 18 3.23 5.85 12.06
CA TRP A 18 4.05 4.80 12.68
C TRP A 18 5.53 4.86 12.32
N TRP A 19 5.86 5.46 11.18
CA TRP A 19 7.23 5.54 10.68
C TRP A 19 7.60 6.98 10.36
N SER A 20 8.77 7.41 10.81
CA SER A 20 9.31 8.70 10.37
C SER A 20 9.73 8.63 8.90
N ARG A 21 9.54 9.74 8.17
CA ARG A 21 9.91 9.83 6.75
C ARG A 21 11.40 9.59 6.52
N ASP A 22 12.25 10.08 7.43
CA ASP A 22 13.70 9.88 7.34
C ASP A 22 14.10 8.42 7.57
N PHE A 23 13.40 7.71 8.46
CA PHE A 23 13.63 6.29 8.63
C PHE A 23 13.26 5.50 7.37
N LEU A 24 12.16 5.84 6.70
CA LEU A 24 11.75 5.18 5.45
C LEU A 24 12.74 5.45 4.31
N ARG A 25 13.30 6.66 4.21
CA ARG A 25 14.38 6.98 3.26
C ARG A 25 15.65 6.16 3.54
N LEU A 26 16.03 6.06 4.82
CA LEU A 26 17.16 5.23 5.24
C LEU A 26 16.93 3.75 4.90
N LEU A 27 15.72 3.24 5.14
CA LEU A 27 15.34 1.87 4.83
C LEU A 27 15.46 1.60 3.31
N LYS A 28 14.92 2.49 2.46
CA LYS A 28 15.06 2.40 1.00
C LYS A 28 16.52 2.35 0.59
N SER A 29 17.34 3.28 1.10
CA SER A 29 18.77 3.34 0.79
C SER A 29 19.51 2.07 1.20
N ARG A 30 19.17 1.44 2.33
CA ARG A 30 19.84 0.22 2.77
C ARG A 30 19.36 -1.05 2.05
N ALA A 31 18.07 -1.14 1.76
CA ALA A 31 17.49 -2.35 1.17
C ALA A 31 17.66 -2.41 -0.35
N ILE A 32 17.56 -1.26 -1.02
CA ILE A 32 17.49 -1.14 -2.49
C ILE A 32 18.62 -0.25 -3.04
N GLY A 33 19.31 0.53 -2.20
CA GLY A 33 20.40 1.40 -2.66
C GLY A 33 19.92 2.52 -3.58
N ASP A 34 20.72 2.80 -4.60
CA ASP A 34 20.48 3.86 -5.59
C ASP A 34 19.66 3.37 -6.79
N GLU A 35 19.13 2.14 -6.76
CA GLU A 35 18.31 1.64 -7.86
C GLU A 35 17.06 2.53 -8.07
N ILE A 36 16.77 2.75 -9.35
CA ILE A 36 15.59 3.46 -9.82
C ILE A 36 14.43 2.47 -9.83
N VAL A 37 13.44 2.71 -8.97
CA VAL A 37 12.23 1.89 -8.86
C VAL A 37 11.06 2.66 -9.43
N THR A 38 10.46 2.12 -10.48
CA THR A 38 9.32 2.75 -11.19
C THR A 38 7.98 2.07 -10.89
N SER A 39 8.01 0.86 -10.34
CA SER A 39 6.81 0.09 -9.97
C SER A 39 6.97 -0.62 -8.62
N LEU A 40 5.90 -0.67 -7.83
CA LEU A 40 5.86 -1.35 -6.53
C LEU A 40 4.61 -2.22 -6.39
N ALA A 41 4.73 -3.37 -5.73
CA ALA A 41 3.60 -4.20 -5.34
C ALA A 41 3.49 -4.25 -3.80
N ASP A 42 2.29 -3.98 -3.27
CA ASP A 42 2.00 -3.98 -1.83
C ASP A 42 1.03 -5.11 -1.49
N PHE A 43 1.51 -6.14 -0.78
CA PHE A 43 0.74 -7.34 -0.43
C PHE A 43 0.14 -7.23 0.97
N GLY A 44 -1.18 -7.39 1.06
CA GLY A 44 -1.92 -7.01 2.26
C GLY A 44 -2.03 -5.49 2.35
N VAL A 45 -2.37 -4.84 1.24
CA VAL A 45 -2.30 -3.38 1.10
C VAL A 45 -3.13 -2.65 2.16
N GLY A 46 -4.21 -3.24 2.67
CA GLY A 46 -5.09 -2.55 3.63
C GLY A 46 -5.57 -1.23 3.02
N GLU A 47 -5.37 -0.12 3.71
CA GLU A 47 -5.64 1.22 3.16
C GLU A 47 -4.43 1.89 2.47
N GLY A 48 -3.35 1.15 2.24
CA GLY A 48 -2.13 1.65 1.59
C GLY A 48 -1.17 2.36 2.54
N HIS A 49 -1.29 2.17 3.86
CA HIS A 49 -0.45 2.85 4.87
C HIS A 49 1.05 2.71 4.58
N TRP A 50 1.49 1.52 4.20
CA TRP A 50 2.89 1.23 3.94
C TRP A 50 3.36 1.88 2.65
N SER A 51 2.76 1.52 1.52
CA SER A 51 3.18 2.01 0.21
C SER A 51 3.01 3.53 0.02
N LEU A 52 1.96 4.14 0.58
CA LEU A 52 1.80 5.62 0.57
C LEU A 52 2.87 6.31 1.42
N GLY A 53 3.30 5.70 2.54
CA GLY A 53 4.38 6.24 3.37
C GLY A 53 5.74 6.23 2.67
N LEU A 54 5.92 5.31 1.72
CA LEU A 54 7.17 5.14 0.97
C LEU A 54 7.31 6.08 -0.23
N LEU A 55 6.26 6.77 -0.67
CA LEU A 55 6.31 7.59 -1.90
C LEU A 55 7.42 8.64 -1.86
N ASP A 56 7.66 9.26 -0.70
CA ASP A 56 8.75 10.23 -0.50
C ASP A 56 10.15 9.62 -0.66
N ALA A 57 10.29 8.30 -0.50
CA ALA A 57 11.55 7.58 -0.64
C ALA A 57 11.78 7.04 -2.07
N PHE A 58 10.72 6.98 -2.89
CA PHE A 58 10.76 6.48 -4.27
C PHE A 58 10.25 7.55 -5.26
N VAL A 59 11.06 8.58 -5.50
CA VAL A 59 10.69 9.74 -6.33
C VAL A 59 10.37 9.41 -7.80
N ASP A 60 10.93 8.31 -8.31
CA ASP A 60 10.69 7.84 -9.68
C ASP A 60 9.57 6.82 -9.79
N LEU A 61 8.86 6.52 -8.69
CA LEU A 61 7.73 5.61 -8.71
C LEU A 61 6.63 6.19 -9.60
N ARG A 62 6.07 5.33 -10.46
CA ARG A 62 4.98 5.68 -11.39
C ARG A 62 3.78 4.75 -11.24
N GLU A 63 4.01 3.53 -10.78
CA GLU A 63 2.96 2.52 -10.66
C GLU A 63 2.99 1.83 -9.29
N VAL A 64 1.82 1.64 -8.69
CA VAL A 64 1.64 0.80 -7.51
C VAL A 64 0.52 -0.20 -7.77
N THR A 65 0.79 -1.48 -7.49
CA THR A 65 -0.23 -2.53 -7.44
C THR A 65 -0.53 -2.90 -5.99
N GLY A 66 -1.72 -2.57 -5.52
CA GLY A 66 -2.23 -3.05 -4.23
C GLY A 66 -2.86 -4.42 -4.37
N VAL A 67 -2.52 -5.32 -3.45
CA VAL A 67 -3.03 -6.68 -3.40
C VAL A 67 -3.66 -6.91 -2.03
N ASP A 68 -4.97 -7.13 -2.00
CA ASP A 68 -5.68 -7.57 -0.79
C ASP A 68 -6.71 -8.65 -1.14
N ARG A 69 -7.08 -9.44 -0.13
CA ARG A 69 -8.16 -10.43 -0.23
C ARG A 69 -9.52 -9.79 0.07
N GLU A 70 -9.54 -8.70 0.83
CA GLU A 70 -10.77 -8.07 1.31
C GLU A 70 -11.12 -6.88 0.40
N ARG A 71 -12.30 -6.92 -0.21
CA ARG A 71 -12.76 -5.89 -1.15
C ARG A 71 -12.76 -4.49 -0.52
N GLU A 72 -13.14 -4.38 0.75
CA GLU A 72 -13.18 -3.10 1.46
C GLU A 72 -11.80 -2.42 1.50
N TRP A 73 -10.74 -3.19 1.75
CA TRP A 73 -9.37 -2.65 1.75
C TRP A 73 -8.94 -2.20 0.37
N CYS A 74 -9.25 -2.99 -0.67
CA CYS A 74 -9.02 -2.58 -2.05
C CYS A 74 -9.72 -1.25 -2.37
N GLU A 75 -10.99 -1.10 -2.02
CA GLU A 75 -11.75 0.13 -2.28
C GLU A 75 -11.20 1.34 -1.51
N ARG A 76 -10.86 1.17 -0.24
CA ARG A 76 -10.31 2.24 0.61
C ARG A 76 -8.91 2.67 0.20
N SER A 77 -8.03 1.73 -0.11
CA SER A 77 -6.69 2.05 -0.62
C SER A 77 -6.74 2.77 -1.97
N ALA A 78 -7.59 2.33 -2.90
CA ALA A 78 -7.79 3.04 -4.17
C ALA A 78 -8.24 4.49 -3.95
N LYS A 79 -9.18 4.71 -3.02
CA LYS A 79 -9.61 6.06 -2.64
C LYS A 79 -8.44 6.88 -2.09
N LYS A 80 -7.66 6.35 -1.14
CA LYS A 80 -6.51 7.08 -0.56
C LYS A 80 -5.44 7.39 -1.61
N TYR A 81 -5.18 6.50 -2.56
CA TYR A 81 -4.26 6.76 -3.67
C TYR A 81 -4.76 7.88 -4.59
N ALA A 82 -6.04 7.87 -4.96
CA ALA A 82 -6.63 8.93 -5.76
C ALA A 82 -6.55 10.31 -5.06
N GLU A 83 -6.71 10.35 -3.73
CA GLU A 83 -6.66 11.58 -2.95
C GLU A 83 -5.22 12.09 -2.72
N ARG A 84 -4.29 11.19 -2.39
CA ARG A 84 -2.95 11.56 -1.90
C ARG A 84 -1.85 11.47 -2.95
N ALA A 85 -2.02 10.64 -3.96
CA ALA A 85 -1.02 10.37 -4.99
C ALA A 85 -1.65 10.20 -6.38
N PRO A 86 -2.45 11.17 -6.87
CA PRO A 86 -3.17 11.04 -8.15
C PRO A 86 -2.26 10.92 -9.37
N HIS A 87 -0.96 11.21 -9.22
CA HIS A 87 0.05 11.08 -10.27
C HIS A 87 0.63 9.66 -10.37
N ILE A 88 0.33 8.77 -9.41
CA ILE A 88 0.73 7.37 -9.43
C ILE A 88 -0.39 6.55 -10.06
N ALA A 89 -0.06 5.74 -11.07
CA ALA A 89 -0.98 4.74 -11.60
C ALA A 89 -1.20 3.66 -10.53
N TYR A 90 -2.39 3.64 -9.92
CA TYR A 90 -2.75 2.65 -8.92
C TYR A 90 -3.61 1.54 -9.52
N ARG A 91 -3.18 0.30 -9.34
CA ARG A 91 -3.93 -0.90 -9.77
C ARG A 91 -4.29 -1.75 -8.56
N LEU A 92 -5.47 -2.36 -8.62
CA LEU A 92 -5.90 -3.37 -7.66
C LEU A 92 -5.85 -4.72 -8.32
N SER A 93 -5.16 -5.68 -7.68
CA SER A 93 -5.21 -7.07 -8.07
C SER A 93 -5.84 -7.88 -6.94
N PRO A 94 -7.12 -8.28 -7.06
CA PRO A 94 -7.74 -9.12 -6.03
C PRO A 94 -7.06 -10.49 -6.04
N ILE A 95 -6.64 -10.97 -4.87
CA ILE A 95 -6.29 -12.39 -4.75
C ILE A 95 -7.59 -13.17 -4.84
N ALA A 96 -7.85 -13.79 -5.99
CA ALA A 96 -8.82 -14.86 -6.09
C ALA A 96 -8.29 -16.02 -5.24
N LEU A 97 -8.77 -16.13 -3.99
CA LEU A 97 -8.59 -17.34 -3.20
C LEU A 97 -9.33 -18.45 -3.94
N SER A 98 -8.62 -19.22 -4.78
CA SER A 98 -9.12 -20.51 -5.20
C SER A 98 -9.33 -21.30 -3.92
N ARG A 99 -10.59 -21.56 -3.56
CA ARG A 99 -10.90 -22.50 -2.50
C ARG A 99 -10.24 -23.80 -2.93
N ARG A 100 -9.13 -24.19 -2.29
CA ARG A 100 -8.68 -25.58 -2.35
C ARG A 100 -9.81 -26.38 -1.71
N MET A 101 -10.57 -27.08 -2.55
CA MET A 101 -11.48 -28.14 -2.16
C MET A 101 -10.70 -29.28 -1.53
#